data_AF-A0A7G1NWC6-F1
#
_entry.id   AF-A0A7G1NWC6-F1
#
_cell.length_a   1.000
_cell.length_b   1.000
_cell.length_c   1.000
_cell.angle_alpha   90.00
_cell.angle_beta   90.00
_cell.angle_gamma   90.00
#
_symmetry.space_group_name_H-M   'P 1'
#
loop_
_entity.id
_entity.type
_entity.pdbx_description
1 polymer ?
#
loop_
_entity_poly.entity_id
_entity_poly.type
_entity_poly.pdbx_seq_one_letter_code
_entity_poly.pdbx_strand_id
1 'polypeptide(L)'
;MVKGNDSASSAAGSSSRDVILDAARSLITSQGYDGMAVSDLCARSGLPASSIYYHFGNKLGVLAALLDRTFNELHALFPNPASFDDREPLERFETWFSAACDSLDRRPDYLRLLLAVSVGPHKDAESVRTTVRRIRDYAHASWVDALTPVFASDSGESDGPFVEQLAVLGRAMTDGLSVTNSFDGTSYSSHVAPFVSLVRGLAEERARAQV
;
A
#
# COMPACT_ATOMS: atom_id res chain seq x y z
N MET A 1 -16.50 27.19 45.22
CA MET A 1 -15.71 27.75 44.11
C MET A 1 -14.66 26.73 43.74
N VAL A 2 -14.78 26.19 42.53
CA VAL A 2 -13.98 25.06 42.01
C VAL A 2 -12.58 25.54 41.62
N LYS A 3 -11.57 24.76 42.03
CA LYS A 3 -10.16 24.91 41.68
C LYS A 3 -9.96 24.77 40.18
N GLY A 4 -9.11 25.63 39.63
CA GLY A 4 -8.57 25.48 38.29
C GLY A 4 -7.42 24.48 38.22
N ASN A 5 -7.07 24.23 36.95
CA ASN A 5 -5.91 23.55 36.41
C ASN A 5 -5.99 22.02 36.32
N ASP A 6 -5.99 21.53 35.07
CA ASP A 6 -4.91 20.67 34.58
C ASP A 6 -4.95 20.63 33.04
N SER A 7 -4.28 21.59 32.43
CA SER A 7 -3.63 21.36 31.14
C SER A 7 -2.38 20.53 31.40
N ALA A 8 -2.43 19.25 31.06
CA ALA A 8 -1.25 18.38 31.00
C ALA A 8 -1.21 17.65 29.65
N SER A 9 -0.25 18.08 28.84
CA SER A 9 0.27 17.44 27.63
C SER A 9 0.51 15.94 27.86
N SER A 10 -0.05 15.07 27.00
CA SER A 10 0.31 13.65 26.99
C SER A 10 1.40 13.38 25.95
N ALA A 11 2.62 13.17 26.44
CA ALA A 11 3.64 12.42 25.70
C ALA A 11 3.07 11.03 25.35
N ALA A 12 3.30 10.59 24.11
CA ALA A 12 2.68 9.47 23.42
C ALA A 12 2.54 8.16 24.23
N GLY A 13 1.38 7.96 24.86
CA GLY A 13 0.88 6.63 25.22
C GLY A 13 0.13 6.05 24.03
N SER A 14 0.48 4.84 23.59
CA SER A 14 -0.24 4.13 22.52
C SER A 14 -1.71 3.99 22.89
N SER A 15 -2.63 4.42 22.01
CA SER A 15 -4.06 4.30 22.29
C SER A 15 -4.48 2.83 22.41
N SER A 16 -5.56 2.53 23.14
CA SER A 16 -6.10 1.15 23.20
C SER A 16 -6.36 0.56 21.81
N ARG A 17 -6.74 1.41 20.85
CA ARG A 17 -6.89 1.04 19.43
C ARG A 17 -5.56 0.56 18.85
N ASP A 18 -4.46 1.27 19.06
CA ASP A 18 -3.15 0.93 18.51
C ASP A 18 -2.59 -0.35 19.13
N VAL A 19 -2.75 -0.53 20.44
CA VAL A 19 -2.35 -1.76 21.15
C VAL A 19 -3.06 -2.99 20.57
N ILE A 20 -4.36 -2.87 20.26
CA ILE A 20 -5.11 -3.96 19.62
C ILE A 20 -4.61 -4.21 18.20
N LEU A 21 -4.31 -3.16 17.43
CA LEU A 21 -3.82 -3.32 16.06
C LEU A 21 -2.41 -3.91 16.00
N ASP A 22 -1.55 -3.64 16.98
CA ASP A 22 -0.23 -4.27 17.10
C ASP A 22 -0.33 -5.75 17.47
N ALA A 23 -1.23 -6.09 18.40
CA ALA A 23 -1.59 -7.47 18.69
C ALA A 23 -2.11 -8.18 17.44
N ALA A 24 -3.03 -7.56 16.70
CA ALA A 24 -3.59 -8.09 15.46
C ALA A 24 -2.53 -8.30 14.38
N ARG A 25 -1.65 -7.31 14.15
CA ARG A 25 -0.57 -7.40 13.16
C ARG A 25 0.24 -8.66 13.39
N SER A 26 0.73 -8.85 14.60
CA SER A 26 1.62 -9.97 14.87
C SER A 26 0.91 -11.32 14.98
N LEU A 27 -0.37 -11.38 15.37
CA LEU A 27 -1.16 -12.62 15.27
C LEU A 27 -1.41 -13.00 13.82
N ILE A 28 -1.80 -12.04 12.96
CA ILE A 28 -2.05 -12.30 11.54
C ILE A 28 -0.76 -12.74 10.84
N THR A 29 0.38 -12.12 11.14
CA THR A 29 1.67 -12.54 10.59
C THR A 29 2.08 -13.95 11.04
N SER A 30 1.75 -14.38 12.27
CA SER A 30 2.19 -15.68 12.79
C SER A 30 1.26 -16.85 12.45
N GLN A 31 -0.06 -16.63 12.41
CA GLN A 31 -1.06 -17.70 12.26
C GLN A 31 -2.13 -17.42 11.19
N GLY A 32 -1.98 -16.33 10.44
CA GLY A 32 -2.97 -15.88 9.46
C GLY A 32 -4.20 -15.25 10.11
N TYR A 33 -5.02 -14.60 9.29
CA TYR A 33 -6.27 -13.98 9.76
C TYR A 33 -7.25 -15.02 10.31
N ASP A 34 -7.44 -16.15 9.62
CA ASP A 34 -8.43 -17.15 10.03
C ASP A 34 -8.07 -17.82 11.36
N GLY A 35 -6.77 -18.04 11.62
CA GLY A 35 -6.28 -18.57 12.89
C GLY A 35 -6.40 -17.62 14.08
N MET A 36 -6.60 -16.31 13.86
CA MET A 36 -6.72 -15.33 14.94
C MET A 36 -8.11 -15.34 15.61
N ALA A 37 -8.21 -15.52 16.92
CA ALA A 37 -9.44 -15.35 17.67
C ALA A 37 -9.50 -14.00 18.40
N VAL A 38 -10.71 -13.54 18.77
CA VAL A 38 -10.89 -12.36 19.64
C VAL A 38 -10.26 -12.60 21.01
N SER A 39 -10.27 -13.84 21.51
CA SER A 39 -9.57 -14.22 22.74
C SER A 39 -8.05 -14.01 22.65
N ASP A 40 -7.45 -14.30 21.49
CA ASP A 40 -6.01 -14.10 21.28
C ASP A 40 -5.67 -12.62 21.29
N LEU A 41 -6.52 -11.79 20.67
CA LEU A 41 -6.40 -10.34 20.72
C LEU A 41 -6.47 -9.84 22.16
N CYS A 42 -7.41 -10.32 22.97
CA CYS A 42 -7.48 -9.96 24.40
C CYS A 42 -6.22 -10.38 25.15
N ALA A 43 -5.79 -11.63 24.99
CA ALA A 43 -4.61 -12.18 25.66
C ALA A 43 -3.34 -11.39 25.32
N ARG A 44 -3.21 -10.95 24.07
CA ARG A 44 -2.01 -10.27 23.57
C ARG A 44 -2.01 -8.76 23.77
N SER A 45 -3.18 -8.12 23.72
CA SER A 45 -3.31 -6.68 23.96
C SER A 45 -3.46 -6.33 25.44
N GLY A 46 -3.82 -7.31 26.29
CA GLY A 46 -4.18 -7.08 27.68
C GLY A 46 -5.52 -6.35 27.87
N LEU A 47 -6.28 -6.13 26.78
CA LEU A 47 -7.54 -5.39 26.78
C LEU A 47 -8.74 -6.35 26.76
N PRO A 48 -9.86 -5.99 27.39
CA PRO A 48 -11.06 -6.82 27.37
C PRO A 48 -11.71 -6.82 25.98
N ALA A 49 -12.50 -7.87 25.70
CA ALA A 49 -13.22 -8.00 24.43
C ALA A 49 -14.14 -6.81 24.15
N SER A 50 -14.70 -6.17 25.19
CA SER A 50 -15.51 -4.95 25.06
C SER A 50 -14.77 -3.82 24.37
N SER A 51 -13.46 -3.66 24.60
CA SER A 51 -12.63 -2.66 23.91
C SER A 51 -12.48 -2.98 22.42
N ILE A 52 -12.32 -4.26 22.06
CA ILE A 52 -12.21 -4.70 20.66
C ILE A 52 -13.53 -4.41 19.93
N TYR A 53 -14.66 -4.81 20.52
CA TYR A 53 -15.98 -4.56 19.93
C TYR A 53 -16.30 -3.06 19.86
N TYR A 54 -15.91 -2.28 20.86
CA TYR A 54 -16.09 -0.82 20.86
C TYR A 54 -15.33 -0.15 19.72
N HIS A 55 -14.05 -0.49 19.51
CA HIS A 55 -13.21 0.16 18.50
C HIS A 55 -13.44 -0.34 17.08
N PHE A 56 -13.78 -1.63 16.92
CA PHE A 56 -13.73 -2.29 15.61
C PHE A 56 -15.03 -2.99 15.23
N GLY A 57 -15.99 -3.13 16.14
CA GLY A 57 -17.27 -3.81 15.91
C GLY A 57 -17.15 -5.33 15.82
N ASN A 58 -16.17 -5.86 15.09
CA ASN A 58 -15.91 -7.30 14.95
C ASN A 58 -14.47 -7.58 14.50
N LYS A 59 -14.10 -8.87 14.39
CA LYS A 59 -12.78 -9.34 13.93
C LYS A 59 -12.42 -8.82 12.52
N LEU A 60 -13.40 -8.73 11.60
CA LEU A 60 -13.17 -8.17 10.26
C LEU A 60 -12.89 -6.65 10.32
N GLY A 61 -13.51 -5.94 11.25
CA GLY A 61 -13.22 -4.52 11.49
C GLY A 61 -11.81 -4.30 12.02
N VAL A 62 -11.27 -5.23 12.82
CA VAL A 62 -9.86 -5.20 13.24
C VAL A 62 -8.95 -5.35 12.02
N LEU A 63 -9.25 -6.30 11.13
CA LEU A 63 -8.49 -6.50 9.89
C LEU A 63 -8.53 -5.26 8.98
N ALA A 64 -9.73 -4.70 8.74
CA ALA A 64 -9.90 -3.51 7.93
C ALA A 64 -9.13 -2.32 8.52
N ALA A 65 -9.20 -2.11 9.84
CA ALA A 65 -8.46 -1.06 10.52
C ALA A 65 -6.94 -1.28 10.49
N LEU A 66 -6.48 -2.54 10.54
CA LEU A 66 -5.06 -2.87 10.40
C LEU A 66 -4.55 -2.60 8.97
N LEU A 67 -5.35 -2.95 7.95
CA LEU A 67 -5.03 -2.64 6.55
C LEU A 67 -4.93 -1.12 6.34
N ASP A 68 -5.90 -0.36 6.84
CA ASP A 68 -5.91 1.11 6.74
C ASP A 68 -4.72 1.72 7.49
N ARG A 69 -4.41 1.26 8.70
CA ARG A 69 -3.21 1.70 9.44
C ARG A 69 -1.92 1.40 8.68
N THR A 70 -1.77 0.17 8.19
CA THR A 70 -0.58 -0.24 7.44
C THR A 70 -0.43 0.56 6.15
N PHE A 71 -1.54 0.85 5.47
CA PHE A 71 -1.54 1.75 4.33
C PHE A 71 -1.07 3.15 4.70
N ASN A 72 -1.59 3.76 5.77
CA ASN A 72 -1.19 5.10 6.18
C ASN A 72 0.30 5.18 6.59
N GLU A 73 0.80 4.17 7.31
CA GLU A 73 2.22 4.04 7.67
C GLU A 73 3.12 4.04 6.42
N LEU A 74 2.68 3.37 5.36
CA LEU A 74 3.47 3.21 4.15
C LEU A 74 3.25 4.32 3.14
N HIS A 75 2.05 4.86 3.04
CA HIS A 75 1.77 6.05 2.25
C HIS A 75 2.72 7.19 2.63
N ALA A 76 3.03 7.33 3.93
CA ALA A 76 4.03 8.28 4.41
C ALA A 76 5.48 7.98 3.98
N LEU A 77 5.78 6.74 3.61
CA LEU A 77 7.10 6.27 3.15
C LEU A 77 7.20 6.17 1.62
N PHE A 78 6.08 5.95 0.93
CA PHE A 78 6.02 5.83 -0.52
C PHE A 78 6.26 7.19 -1.16
N PRO A 79 7.10 7.24 -2.21
CA PRO A 79 7.34 8.49 -2.90
C PRO A 79 6.10 8.92 -3.69
N ASN A 80 5.77 10.20 -3.61
CA ASN A 80 4.81 10.83 -4.51
C ASN A 80 5.51 11.07 -5.87
N PRO A 81 4.96 10.63 -7.02
CA PRO A 81 5.62 10.84 -8.31
C PRO A 81 5.82 12.33 -8.63
N ALA A 82 4.93 13.22 -8.17
CA ALA A 82 5.06 14.67 -8.33
C ALA A 82 6.31 15.27 -7.63
N SER A 83 6.92 14.54 -6.69
CA SER A 83 8.17 14.96 -6.05
C SER A 83 9.39 14.94 -6.99
N PHE A 84 9.24 14.47 -8.23
CA PHE A 84 10.30 14.35 -9.23
C PHE A 84 9.95 15.04 -10.56
N ASP A 85 9.02 16.01 -10.53
CA ASP A 85 8.58 16.77 -11.72
C ASP A 85 9.67 17.66 -12.33
N ASP A 86 10.80 17.83 -11.64
CA ASP A 86 11.98 18.56 -12.13
C ASP A 86 12.86 17.73 -13.10
N ARG A 87 12.52 16.45 -13.32
CA ARG A 87 13.27 15.52 -14.18
C ARG A 87 12.57 15.29 -15.51
N GLU A 88 13.35 14.85 -16.50
CA GLU A 88 12.81 14.37 -17.77
C GLU A 88 11.82 13.21 -17.55
N PRO A 89 10.74 13.09 -18.33
CA PRO A 89 9.62 12.19 -18.03
C PRO A 89 10.00 10.74 -17.69
N LEU A 90 10.92 10.16 -18.46
CA LEU A 90 11.35 8.79 -18.24
C LEU A 90 12.28 8.65 -17.04
N GLU A 91 13.13 9.64 -16.78
CA GLU A 91 13.99 9.68 -15.60
C GLU A 91 13.17 9.89 -14.32
N ARG A 92 12.13 10.74 -14.39
CA ARG A 92 11.12 10.92 -13.35
C ARG A 92 10.46 9.58 -12.99
N PHE A 93 9.96 8.85 -14.00
CA PHE A 93 9.35 7.55 -13.80
C PHE A 93 10.33 6.55 -13.17
N GLU A 94 11.55 6.44 -13.69
CA GLU A 94 12.59 5.55 -13.18
C GLU A 94 12.95 5.88 -11.72
N THR A 95 13.12 7.16 -11.38
CA THR A 95 13.46 7.61 -10.02
C THR A 95 12.32 7.30 -9.04
N TRP A 96 11.08 7.61 -9.42
CA TRP A 96 9.91 7.29 -8.61
C TRP A 96 9.77 5.78 -8.39
N PHE A 97 9.85 4.99 -9.48
CA PHE A 97 9.66 3.55 -9.41
C PHE A 97 10.75 2.87 -8.59
N SER A 98 12.00 3.33 -8.70
CA SER A 98 13.11 2.90 -7.85
C SER A 98 12.81 3.12 -6.37
N ALA A 99 12.43 4.35 -6.00
CA ALA A 99 12.14 4.71 -4.61
C ALA A 99 10.90 3.97 -4.04
N ALA A 100 9.92 3.68 -4.89
CA ALA A 100 8.75 2.87 -4.53
C ALA A 100 9.14 1.41 -4.26
N CYS A 101 9.95 0.81 -5.13
CA CYS A 101 10.50 -0.54 -4.96
C CYS A 101 11.38 -0.65 -3.71
N ASP A 102 12.23 0.35 -3.43
CA ASP A 102 13.05 0.37 -2.20
C ASP A 102 12.19 0.41 -0.94
N SER A 103 11.06 1.11 -0.99
CA SER A 103 10.11 1.18 0.13
C SER A 103 9.42 -0.17 0.36
N LEU A 104 9.12 -0.91 -0.71
CA LEU A 104 8.62 -2.29 -0.65
C LEU A 104 9.68 -3.28 -0.14
N ASP A 105 10.94 -3.14 -0.56
CA ASP A 105 12.05 -3.96 -0.05
C ASP A 105 12.26 -3.76 1.47
N ARG A 106 12.09 -2.51 1.95
CA ARG A 106 12.17 -2.19 3.39
C ARG A 106 10.96 -2.70 4.19
N ARG A 107 9.79 -2.83 3.57
CA ARG A 107 8.52 -3.20 4.22
C ARG A 107 7.69 -4.17 3.36
N PRO A 108 8.17 -5.41 3.14
CA PRO A 108 7.48 -6.38 2.29
C PRO A 108 6.17 -6.91 2.88
N ASP A 109 5.92 -6.68 4.17
CA ASP A 109 4.68 -7.05 4.86
C ASP A 109 3.44 -6.36 4.28
N TYR A 110 3.62 -5.21 3.63
CA TYR A 110 2.55 -4.41 3.05
C TYR A 110 1.71 -5.16 2.01
N LEU A 111 2.33 -5.52 0.89
CA LEU A 111 1.65 -6.17 -0.22
C LEU A 111 1.26 -7.58 0.17
N ARG A 112 2.03 -8.26 1.04
CA ARG A 112 1.66 -9.57 1.58
C ARG A 112 0.34 -9.54 2.34
N LEU A 113 0.15 -8.57 3.24
CA LEU A 113 -1.10 -8.41 3.98
C LEU A 113 -2.26 -8.08 3.03
N LEU A 114 -2.04 -7.15 2.08
CA LEU A 114 -3.03 -6.78 1.07
C LEU A 114 -3.46 -7.98 0.21
N LEU A 115 -2.50 -8.78 -0.26
CA LEU A 115 -2.72 -9.95 -1.12
C LEU A 115 -3.39 -11.09 -0.37
N ALA A 116 -2.94 -11.40 0.85
CA ALA A 116 -3.53 -12.45 1.69
C ALA A 116 -5.04 -12.23 1.87
N VAL A 117 -5.45 -10.97 2.06
CA VAL A 117 -6.86 -10.60 2.20
C VAL A 117 -7.60 -10.58 0.86
N SER A 118 -6.92 -10.23 -0.23
CA SER A 118 -7.51 -10.12 -1.57
C SER A 118 -7.90 -11.47 -2.20
N VAL A 119 -7.30 -12.57 -1.74
CA VAL A 119 -7.53 -13.92 -2.28
C VAL A 119 -8.32 -14.80 -1.30
N GLY A 120 -8.45 -14.39 -0.04
CA GLY A 120 -9.14 -15.15 1.01
C GLY A 120 -10.68 -15.09 0.95
N PRO A 121 -11.37 -15.93 1.75
CA PRO A 121 -12.84 -16.01 1.78
C PRO A 121 -13.52 -14.71 2.23
N HIS A 122 -12.77 -13.81 2.88
CA HIS A 122 -13.28 -12.54 3.42
C HIS A 122 -13.08 -11.35 2.47
N LYS A 123 -12.56 -11.56 1.26
CA LYS A 123 -12.27 -10.49 0.29
C LYS A 123 -13.49 -9.63 -0.06
N ASP A 124 -14.69 -10.22 0.02
CA ASP A 124 -15.96 -9.58 -0.34
C ASP A 124 -16.67 -8.93 0.86
N ALA A 125 -16.14 -9.09 2.08
CA ALA A 125 -16.67 -8.39 3.25
C ALA A 125 -16.55 -6.87 3.06
N GLU A 126 -17.63 -6.12 3.32
CA GLU A 126 -17.71 -4.70 2.95
C GLU A 126 -16.56 -3.85 3.53
N SER A 127 -16.26 -4.01 4.82
CA SER A 127 -15.19 -3.27 5.50
C SER A 127 -13.82 -3.53 4.90
N VAL A 128 -13.56 -4.78 4.52
CA VAL A 128 -12.32 -5.20 3.86
C VAL A 128 -12.26 -4.63 2.45
N ARG A 129 -13.32 -4.86 1.66
CA ARG A 129 -13.40 -4.44 0.27
C ARG A 129 -13.28 -2.93 0.09
N THR A 130 -13.92 -2.15 0.96
CA THR A 130 -13.82 -0.69 0.95
C THR A 130 -12.38 -0.24 1.22
N THR A 131 -11.72 -0.84 2.19
CA THR A 131 -10.34 -0.51 2.55
C THR A 131 -9.37 -0.89 1.42
N VAL A 132 -9.47 -2.11 0.89
CA VAL A 132 -8.62 -2.61 -0.21
C VAL A 132 -8.80 -1.78 -1.48
N ARG A 133 -10.03 -1.36 -1.81
CA ARG A 133 -10.29 -0.47 -2.96
C ARG A 133 -9.55 0.86 -2.80
N ARG A 134 -9.71 1.54 -1.67
CA ARG A 134 -9.00 2.82 -1.40
C ARG A 134 -7.49 2.68 -1.57
N ILE A 135 -6.91 1.60 -1.07
CA ILE A 135 -5.47 1.31 -1.22
C ILE A 135 -5.08 1.12 -2.69
N ARG A 136 -5.85 0.32 -3.43
CA ARG A 136 -5.58 0.05 -4.85
C ARG A 136 -5.80 1.27 -5.72
N ASP A 137 -6.80 2.08 -5.44
CA ASP A 137 -7.10 3.31 -6.17
C ASP A 137 -5.95 4.32 -6.02
N TYR A 138 -5.39 4.44 -4.80
CA TYR A 138 -4.20 5.27 -4.56
C TYR A 138 -2.98 4.76 -5.33
N ALA A 139 -2.69 3.46 -5.26
CA ALA A 139 -1.56 2.87 -5.98
C ALA A 139 -1.71 3.06 -7.49
N HIS A 140 -2.93 2.84 -8.01
CA HIS A 140 -3.25 3.02 -9.41
C HIS A 140 -3.08 4.48 -9.87
N ALA A 141 -3.60 5.44 -9.11
CA ALA A 141 -3.41 6.86 -9.40
C ALA A 141 -1.92 7.26 -9.41
N SER A 142 -1.11 6.71 -8.50
CA SER A 142 0.34 6.95 -8.46
C SER A 142 1.04 6.42 -9.72
N TRP A 143 0.64 5.24 -10.21
CA TRP A 143 1.14 4.68 -11.46
C TRP A 143 0.75 5.51 -12.67
N VAL A 144 -0.52 5.94 -12.75
CA VAL A 144 -1.00 6.82 -13.83
C VAL A 144 -0.20 8.13 -13.83
N ASP A 145 -0.10 8.80 -12.69
CA ASP A 145 0.65 10.05 -12.55
C ASP A 145 2.13 9.90 -12.92
N ALA A 146 2.76 8.77 -12.56
CA ALA A 146 4.14 8.48 -12.93
C ALA A 146 4.33 8.25 -14.44
N LEU A 147 3.37 7.58 -15.09
CA LEU A 147 3.45 7.16 -16.50
C LEU A 147 2.94 8.23 -17.49
N THR A 148 1.99 9.08 -17.09
CA THR A 148 1.38 10.07 -17.99
C THR A 148 2.41 10.94 -18.73
N PRO A 149 3.42 11.52 -18.06
CA PRO A 149 4.42 12.33 -18.76
C PRO A 149 5.27 11.53 -19.76
N VAL A 150 5.46 10.23 -19.54
CA VAL A 150 6.28 9.36 -20.40
C VAL A 150 5.61 9.11 -21.76
N PHE A 151 4.28 9.14 -21.79
CA PHE A 151 3.47 8.85 -22.99
C PHE A 151 2.71 10.07 -23.50
N ALA A 152 3.05 11.27 -23.04
CA ALA A 152 2.56 12.51 -23.60
C ALA A 152 3.23 12.77 -24.96
N SER A 153 2.45 13.20 -25.95
CA SER A 153 2.96 13.70 -27.23
C SER A 153 3.66 15.05 -27.06
N ASP A 154 4.33 15.53 -28.12
CA ASP A 154 4.88 16.91 -28.19
C ASP A 154 3.82 18.00 -27.99
N SER A 155 2.54 17.70 -28.25
CA SER A 155 1.40 18.58 -27.98
C SER A 155 0.88 18.51 -26.54
N GLY A 156 1.47 17.65 -25.69
CA GLY A 156 1.07 17.41 -24.31
C GLY A 156 -0.12 16.48 -24.13
N GLU A 157 -0.63 15.86 -25.20
CA GLU A 157 -1.73 14.90 -25.11
C GLU A 157 -1.19 13.49 -24.85
N SER A 158 -1.62 12.87 -23.74
CA SER A 158 -1.30 11.48 -23.42
C SER A 158 -2.42 10.55 -23.88
N ASP A 159 -2.08 9.35 -24.36
CA ASP A 159 -3.06 8.26 -24.57
C ASP A 159 -3.51 7.72 -23.20
N GLY A 160 -4.49 8.41 -22.60
CA GLY A 160 -5.05 8.09 -21.28
C GLY A 160 -5.45 6.61 -21.16
N PRO A 161 -6.26 6.04 -22.08
CA PRO A 161 -6.61 4.62 -22.05
C PRO A 161 -5.41 3.67 -22.03
N PHE A 162 -4.35 3.98 -22.78
CA PHE A 162 -3.12 3.18 -22.76
C PHE A 162 -2.37 3.30 -21.42
N VAL A 163 -2.23 4.51 -20.89
CA VAL A 163 -1.58 4.75 -19.58
C VAL A 163 -2.33 4.03 -18.47
N GLU A 164 -3.66 4.07 -18.48
CA GLU A 164 -4.52 3.35 -17.53
C GLU A 164 -4.27 1.84 -17.56
N GLN A 165 -4.16 1.24 -18.75
CA GLN A 165 -3.85 -0.19 -18.90
C GLN A 165 -2.44 -0.52 -18.40
N LEU A 166 -1.45 0.32 -18.73
CA LEU A 166 -0.07 0.12 -18.31
C LEU A 166 0.08 0.27 -16.79
N ALA A 167 -0.67 1.18 -16.16
CA ALA A 167 -0.73 1.32 -14.71
C ALA A 167 -1.29 0.05 -14.03
N VAL A 168 -2.32 -0.57 -14.62
CA VAL A 168 -2.82 -1.88 -14.14
C VAL A 168 -1.74 -2.95 -14.24
N LEU A 169 -0.99 -3.00 -15.35
CA LEU A 169 0.10 -3.98 -15.53
C LEU A 169 1.25 -3.74 -14.54
N GLY A 170 1.66 -2.49 -14.32
CA GLY A 170 2.68 -2.14 -13.33
C GLY A 170 2.29 -2.58 -11.92
N ARG A 171 1.04 -2.31 -11.51
CA ARG A 171 0.52 -2.77 -10.21
C ARG A 171 0.46 -4.31 -10.14
N ALA A 172 -0.04 -4.98 -11.18
CA ALA A 172 -0.12 -6.44 -11.22
C ALA A 172 1.26 -7.09 -11.13
N MET A 173 2.28 -6.48 -11.75
CA MET A 173 3.67 -6.91 -11.60
C MET A 173 4.14 -6.77 -10.14
N THR A 174 3.90 -5.63 -9.48
CA THR A 174 4.31 -5.47 -8.07
C THR A 174 3.57 -6.43 -7.12
N ASP A 175 2.30 -6.73 -7.39
CA ASP A 175 1.54 -7.77 -6.68
C ASP A 175 2.21 -9.15 -6.88
N GLY A 176 2.59 -9.50 -8.11
CA GLY A 176 3.30 -10.74 -8.43
C GLY A 176 4.68 -10.84 -7.76
N LEU A 177 5.47 -9.76 -7.82
CA LEU A 177 6.78 -9.67 -7.15
C LEU A 177 6.66 -9.85 -5.65
N SER A 178 5.56 -9.41 -5.03
CA SER A 178 5.31 -9.68 -3.61
C SER A 178 5.14 -11.16 -3.29
N VAL A 179 4.56 -11.94 -4.20
CA VAL A 179 4.44 -13.40 -4.05
C VAL A 179 5.82 -14.03 -4.20
N THR A 180 6.56 -13.70 -5.26
CA THR A 180 7.94 -14.21 -5.48
C THR A 180 8.86 -13.85 -4.30
N ASN A 181 8.83 -12.61 -3.82
CA ASN A 181 9.59 -12.17 -2.66
C ASN A 181 9.28 -13.00 -1.39
N SER A 182 8.04 -13.49 -1.25
CA SER A 182 7.64 -14.30 -0.08
C SER A 182 8.22 -15.71 -0.07
N PHE A 183 8.57 -16.27 -1.24
CA PHE A 183 9.15 -17.61 -1.36
C PHE A 183 10.67 -17.56 -1.57
N ASP A 184 11.13 -16.67 -2.42
CA ASP A 184 12.49 -16.69 -2.96
C ASP A 184 13.37 -15.57 -2.37
N GLY A 185 12.78 -14.65 -1.58
CA GLY A 185 13.48 -13.47 -1.08
C GLY A 185 13.84 -12.45 -2.16
N THR A 186 13.31 -12.63 -3.37
CA THR A 186 13.55 -11.76 -4.53
C THR A 186 13.21 -10.31 -4.23
N SER A 187 14.15 -9.40 -4.47
CA SER A 187 13.96 -7.97 -4.25
C SER A 187 13.05 -7.34 -5.31
N TYR A 188 12.25 -6.35 -4.89
CA TYR A 188 11.47 -5.52 -5.81
C TYR A 188 12.38 -4.65 -6.65
N SER A 189 13.42 -4.04 -6.06
CA SER A 189 14.34 -3.13 -6.76
C SER A 189 15.14 -3.83 -7.86
N SER A 190 15.38 -5.15 -7.76
CA SER A 190 16.06 -5.90 -8.84
C SER A 190 15.27 -5.96 -10.15
N HIS A 191 13.99 -5.59 -10.15
CA HIS A 191 13.11 -5.59 -11.32
C HIS A 191 12.87 -4.20 -11.92
N VAL A 192 13.44 -3.15 -11.32
CA VAL A 192 13.30 -1.77 -11.78
C VAL A 192 13.90 -1.60 -13.19
N ALA A 193 15.18 -1.91 -13.35
CA ALA A 193 15.88 -1.74 -14.63
C ALA A 193 15.22 -2.46 -15.82
N PRO A 194 14.85 -3.75 -15.74
CA PRO A 194 14.18 -4.41 -16.87
C PRO A 194 12.80 -3.81 -17.16
N PHE A 195 12.02 -3.43 -16.13
CA PHE A 195 10.71 -2.83 -16.34
C PHE A 195 10.80 -1.42 -16.95
N VAL A 196 11.72 -0.58 -16.48
CA VAL A 196 11.99 0.74 -17.07
C VAL A 196 12.43 0.61 -18.52
N SER A 197 13.24 -0.42 -18.85
CA SER A 197 13.64 -0.70 -20.23
C SER A 197 12.44 -1.06 -21.12
N LEU A 198 11.47 -1.82 -20.60
CA LEU A 198 10.22 -2.12 -21.32
C LEU A 198 9.40 -0.86 -21.57
N VAL A 199 9.22 -0.01 -20.55
CA VAL A 199 8.49 1.27 -20.67
C VAL A 199 9.16 2.20 -21.68
N ARG A 200 10.50 2.31 -21.65
CA ARG A 200 11.30 3.07 -22.62
C ARG A 200 11.05 2.59 -24.04
N GLY A 201 11.17 1.28 -24.28
CA GLY A 201 10.96 0.70 -25.60
C GLY A 201 9.56 0.97 -26.17
N LEU A 202 8.53 0.87 -25.32
CA LEU A 202 7.15 1.21 -25.68
C LEU A 202 7.00 2.70 -26.01
N ALA A 203 7.60 3.59 -25.23
CA ALA A 203 7.55 5.03 -25.48
C ALA A 203 8.21 5.39 -26.82
N GLU A 204 9.39 4.83 -27.11
CA GLU A 204 10.10 5.02 -28.38
C GLU A 204 9.32 4.48 -29.58
N GLU A 205 8.69 3.31 -29.46
CA GLU A 205 7.88 2.72 -30.53
C GLU A 205 6.67 3.60 -30.85
N ARG A 206 5.99 4.11 -29.82
CA ARG A 206 4.82 4.96 -30.00
C ARG A 206 5.16 6.33 -30.55
N ALA A 207 6.28 6.93 -30.12
CA ALA A 207 6.78 8.16 -30.72
C ALA A 207 7.05 7.99 -32.23
N ARG A 208 7.59 6.84 -32.65
CA ARG A 208 7.78 6.52 -34.08
C ARG A 208 6.48 6.35 -34.87
N ALA A 209 5.41 5.88 -34.23
CA ALA A 209 4.12 5.66 -34.88
C ALA A 209 3.26 6.93 -35.03
N GLN A 210 3.64 8.03 -34.35
CA GLN A 210 2.97 9.33 -34.40
C GLN A 210 3.58 10.31 -35.43
N VAL A 211 4.72 9.95 -36.04
CA VAL A 211 5.42 10.68 -37.12
C VAL A 211 4.99 10.14 -38.48
#